data_AF-A0A1Y1CTW9-F1
#
_entry.id   AF-A0A1Y1CTW9-F1
#
_cell.length_a   1.000
_cell.length_b   1.000
_cell.length_c   1.000
_cell.angle_alpha   90.00
_cell.angle_beta   90.00
_cell.angle_gamma   90.00
#
_symmetry.space_group_name_H-M   'P 1'
#
loop_
_entity.id
_entity.type
_entity.pdbx_description
1 polymer ?
#
loop_
_entity_poly.entity_id
_entity_poly.type
_entity_poly.pdbx_seq_one_letter_code
_entity_poly.pdbx_strand_id
1 'polypeptide(L)'
;MHLMSLIVGSQSSADFYEPCCGSGINAIHWMENLIENHGPEALREASIYLEDIDPLMVKCCMIQLFHYFESRNTTPKTLSIVGIDTLSRRTKNIAYYAEKPPATAATVAA
;
A
#
# COMPACT_ATOMS: atom_id res chain seq x y z
N MET A 1 -13.01 4.49 7.75
CA MET A 1 -12.42 5.40 8.77
C MET A 1 -12.99 6.81 8.64
N HIS A 2 -14.26 7.03 9.02
CA HIS A 2 -14.93 8.34 8.88
C HIS A 2 -14.21 9.45 9.65
N LEU A 3 -13.72 9.16 10.86
CA LEU A 3 -13.04 10.14 11.70
C LEU A 3 -11.73 10.65 11.08
N MET A 4 -10.88 9.77 10.56
CA MET A 4 -9.62 10.21 9.95
C MET A 4 -9.83 10.94 8.63
N SER A 5 -10.81 10.51 7.80
CA SER A 5 -11.18 11.26 6.60
C SER A 5 -11.72 12.65 6.91
N LEU A 6 -12.43 12.82 8.03
CA LEU A 6 -12.91 14.13 8.50
C LEU A 6 -11.77 15.04 8.97
N ILE A 7 -10.70 14.47 9.55
CA ILE A 7 -9.57 15.23 10.10
C ILE A 7 -8.58 15.65 8.99
N VAL A 8 -8.28 14.75 8.05
CA VAL A 8 -7.22 14.96 7.03
C VAL A 8 -7.77 15.60 5.74
N GLY A 9 -9.09 15.56 5.52
CA GLY A 9 -9.71 15.94 4.26
C GLY A 9 -9.56 14.87 3.18
N SER A 10 -10.25 15.05 2.04
CA SER A 10 -10.10 14.15 0.89
C SER A 10 -8.73 14.35 0.24
N GLN A 11 -7.80 13.43 0.46
CA GLN A 11 -6.53 13.44 -0.29
C GLN A 11 -6.80 13.05 -1.75
N SER A 12 -6.40 13.92 -2.68
CA SER A 12 -6.50 13.70 -4.13
C SER A 12 -5.32 12.87 -4.69
N SER A 13 -4.45 12.37 -3.81
CA SER A 13 -3.28 11.59 -4.18
C SER A 13 -3.67 10.14 -4.32
N ALA A 14 -3.27 9.51 -5.43
CA ALA A 14 -3.38 8.06 -5.60
C ALA A 14 -2.41 7.30 -4.68
N ASP A 15 -1.48 7.99 -4.00
CA ASP A 15 -0.47 7.35 -3.17
C ASP A 15 -0.80 7.46 -1.67
N PHE A 16 -0.56 6.36 -0.95
CA PHE A 16 -0.75 6.23 0.49
C PHE A 16 0.58 5.98 1.20
N TYR A 17 0.83 6.72 2.27
CA TYR A 17 1.99 6.53 3.15
C TYR A 17 1.56 6.42 4.61
N GLU A 18 2.09 5.41 5.32
CA GLU A 18 1.90 5.25 6.75
C GLU A 18 3.22 4.91 7.47
N PRO A 19 3.72 5.81 8.35
CA PRO A 19 5.02 5.67 9.03
C PRO A 19 5.04 4.67 10.21
N CYS A 20 3.89 4.09 10.54
CA CYS A 20 3.68 3.15 11.65
C CYS A 20 2.46 2.29 11.33
N CYS A 21 2.60 1.38 10.36
CA CYS A 21 1.46 0.72 9.75
C CYS A 21 0.81 -0.36 10.62
N GLY A 22 1.48 -0.85 11.67
CA GLY A 22 1.03 -1.99 12.45
C GLY A 22 0.73 -3.17 11.54
N SER A 23 -0.49 -3.72 11.65
CA SER A 23 -0.95 -4.80 10.77
C SER A 23 -1.47 -4.34 9.39
N GLY A 24 -1.37 -3.05 9.05
CA GLY A 24 -1.82 -2.50 7.75
C GLY A 24 -3.31 -2.22 7.65
N ILE A 25 -4.06 -2.18 8.77
CA ILE A 25 -5.52 -1.99 8.74
C ILE A 25 -5.93 -0.62 8.19
N ASN A 26 -5.15 0.43 8.45
CA ASN A 26 -5.44 1.77 7.95
C ASN A 26 -5.25 1.86 6.43
N ALA A 27 -4.20 1.21 5.90
CA ALA A 27 -4.01 1.05 4.46
C ALA A 27 -5.21 0.35 3.82
N ILE A 28 -5.73 -0.73 4.43
CA ILE A 28 -6.94 -1.42 3.94
C ILE A 28 -8.15 -0.48 3.94
N HIS A 29 -8.40 0.24 5.02
CA HIS A 29 -9.50 1.18 5.07
C HIS A 29 -9.38 2.31 4.04
N TRP A 30 -8.16 2.76 3.75
CA TRP A 30 -7.92 3.74 2.70
C TRP A 30 -8.20 3.15 1.31
N MET A 31 -7.73 1.92 1.03
CA MET A 31 -8.01 1.23 -0.24
C MET A 31 -9.50 0.97 -0.45
N GLU A 32 -10.22 0.56 0.59
CA GLU A 32 -11.67 0.42 0.55
C GLU A 32 -12.37 1.72 0.16
N ASN A 33 -11.99 2.82 0.81
CA ASN A 33 -12.54 4.14 0.50
C ASN A 33 -12.19 4.59 -0.94
N LEU A 34 -10.98 4.26 -1.42
CA LEU A 34 -10.57 4.55 -2.79
C LEU A 34 -11.44 3.78 -3.79
N ILE A 35 -11.64 2.48 -3.56
CA ILE A 35 -12.46 1.61 -4.42
C ILE A 35 -13.93 2.03 -4.38
N GLU A 36 -14.47 2.37 -3.21
CA GLU A 36 -15.86 2.81 -3.04
C GLU A 36 -16.17 4.10 -3.82
N ASN A 37 -15.23 5.06 -3.86
CA ASN A 37 -15.45 6.35 -4.51
C ASN A 37 -15.02 6.41 -5.98
N HIS A 38 -14.01 5.62 -6.38
CA HIS A 38 -13.37 5.74 -7.69
C HIS A 38 -13.29 4.42 -8.47
N GLY A 39 -13.77 3.32 -7.89
CA GLY A 39 -13.78 1.99 -8.49
C GLY A 39 -12.44 1.23 -8.34
N PRO A 40 -12.42 -0.07 -8.69
CA PRO A 40 -11.24 -0.94 -8.50
C PRO A 40 -10.00 -0.54 -9.30
N GLU A 41 -10.17 0.12 -10.45
CA GLU A 41 -9.05 0.59 -11.28
C GLU A 41 -8.26 1.71 -10.60
N ALA A 42 -8.88 2.49 -9.72
CA ALA A 42 -8.18 3.52 -8.96
C ALA A 42 -7.08 2.92 -8.06
N LEU A 43 -7.31 1.73 -7.50
CA LEU A 43 -6.28 1.02 -6.74
C LEU A 43 -5.10 0.62 -7.63
N ARG A 44 -5.33 0.26 -8.90
CA ARG A 44 -4.25 -0.18 -9.81
C ARG A 44 -3.27 0.92 -10.18
N GLU A 45 -3.68 2.17 -10.04
CA GLU A 45 -2.83 3.34 -10.24
C GLU A 45 -2.17 3.82 -8.94
N ALA A 46 -2.57 3.27 -7.80
CA ALA A 46 -2.10 3.68 -6.48
C ALA A 46 -0.75 3.08 -6.09
N SER A 47 0.03 3.86 -5.35
CA SER A 47 1.26 3.40 -4.70
C SER A 47 1.11 3.40 -3.18
N ILE A 48 1.51 2.31 -2.53
CA ILE A 48 1.34 2.11 -1.09
C ILE A 48 2.70 1.93 -0.42
N TYR A 49 3.01 2.80 0.54
CA TYR A 49 4.28 2.84 1.27
C TYR A 49 4.04 2.73 2.76
N LEU A 50 4.52 1.66 3.38
CA LEU A 50 4.25 1.33 4.78
C LEU A 50 5.55 1.09 5.52
N GLU A 51 5.64 1.65 6.72
CA GLU A 51 6.79 1.50 7.61
C GLU A 51 6.33 1.03 8.98
N ASP A 52 7.08 0.11 9.59
CA ASP A 52 6.89 -0.27 10.99
C ASP A 52 8.23 -0.61 11.65
N ILE A 53 8.35 -0.31 12.95
CA ILE A 53 9.57 -0.60 13.72
C ILE A 53 9.64 -2.07 14.17
N ASP A 54 8.50 -2.75 14.27
CA ASP A 54 8.40 -4.14 14.72
C ASP A 54 8.37 -5.10 13.51
N PRO A 55 9.39 -5.97 13.34
CA PRO A 55 9.41 -6.97 12.27
C PRO A 55 8.23 -7.94 12.27
N LEU A 56 7.60 -8.21 13.41
CA LEU A 56 6.37 -9.01 13.47
C LEU A 56 5.22 -8.28 12.78
N MET A 57 5.06 -6.99 13.05
CA MET A 57 4.01 -6.16 12.43
C MET A 57 4.20 -6.03 10.94
N VAL A 58 5.44 -5.90 10.45
CA VAL A 58 5.75 -5.91 9.00
C VAL A 58 5.24 -7.20 8.33
N LYS A 59 5.41 -8.36 8.98
CA LYS A 59 4.91 -9.65 8.45
C LYS A 59 3.39 -9.74 8.52
N CYS A 60 2.78 -9.32 9.62
CA CYS A 60 1.33 -9.26 9.77
C CYS A 60 0.71 -8.37 8.69
N CYS A 61 1.29 -7.19 8.45
CA CYS A 61 0.91 -6.27 7.40
C CYS A 61 0.96 -6.92 6.01
N MET A 62 2.08 -7.56 5.68
CA MET A 62 2.23 -8.26 4.41
C MET A 62 1.16 -9.34 4.19
N ILE A 63 0.95 -10.22 5.17
CA ILE A 63 -0.06 -11.29 5.07
C ILE A 63 -1.47 -10.71 4.92
N GLN A 64 -1.80 -9.70 5.74
CA GLN A 64 -3.12 -9.08 5.75
C GLN A 64 -3.43 -8.38 4.42
N LEU A 65 -2.46 -7.67 3.85
CA LEU A 65 -2.61 -7.01 2.55
C LEU A 65 -2.72 -8.02 1.40
N PHE A 66 -1.98 -9.13 1.45
CA PHE A 66 -2.05 -10.14 0.39
C PHE A 66 -3.42 -10.82 0.35
N HIS A 67 -3.98 -11.17 1.52
CA HIS A 67 -5.36 -11.66 1.59
C HIS A 67 -6.38 -10.62 1.13
N TYR A 68 -6.14 -9.34 1.43
CA TYR A 68 -6.99 -8.26 0.96
C TYR A 68 -7.02 -8.19 -0.57
N PHE A 69 -5.84 -8.16 -1.21
CA PHE A 69 -5.73 -8.09 -2.68
C PHE A 69 -6.37 -9.29 -3.36
N GLU A 70 -6.17 -10.49 -2.82
CA GLU A 70 -6.82 -11.71 -3.30
C GLU A 70 -8.35 -11.59 -3.23
N SER A 71 -8.89 -11.12 -2.09
CA SER A 71 -10.34 -10.97 -1.89
C SER A 71 -10.99 -9.94 -2.82
N ARG A 72 -10.24 -8.92 -3.24
CA ARG A 72 -10.71 -7.86 -4.15
C ARG A 72 -10.39 -8.12 -5.61
N ASN A 73 -9.61 -9.17 -5.91
CA ASN A 73 -9.09 -9.47 -7.24
C ASN A 73 -8.45 -8.25 -7.93
N THR A 74 -7.72 -7.44 -7.15
CA THR A 74 -7.03 -6.24 -7.63
C THR A 74 -5.80 -5.96 -6.76
N THR A 75 -4.81 -5.28 -7.33
CA THR A 75 -3.53 -4.96 -6.68
C THR A 75 -3.12 -3.52 -6.96
N PRO A 76 -2.31 -2.91 -6.08
CA PRO A 76 -1.74 -1.59 -6.33
C PRO A 76 -0.66 -1.63 -7.42
N LYS A 77 -0.34 -0.47 -7.99
CA LYS A 77 0.80 -0.29 -8.90
C LYS A 77 2.11 -0.65 -8.20
N THR A 78 2.25 -0.16 -6.97
CA THR A 78 3.45 -0.31 -6.16
C THR A 78 3.05 -0.60 -4.73
N LEU A 79 3.75 -1.55 -4.10
CA LEU A 79 3.65 -1.85 -2.69
C LEU A 79 5.05 -1.90 -2.08
N SER A 80 5.24 -1.17 -0.99
CA SER A 80 6.45 -1.18 -0.17
C SER A 80 6.07 -1.31 1.29
N ILE A 81 6.61 -2.32 1.97
CA ILE A 81 6.43 -2.54 3.42
C ILE A 81 7.82 -2.72 4.01
N VAL A 82 8.26 -1.81 4.87
CA VAL A 82 9.64 -1.75 5.34
C VAL A 82 9.71 -1.79 6.86
N GLY A 83 10.52 -2.71 7.39
CA GLY A 83 10.93 -2.69 8.79
C GLY A 83 11.96 -1.60 9.02
N ILE A 84 11.56 -0.51 9.68
CA ILE A 84 12.39 0.68 9.89
C ILE A 84 11.96 1.41 11.16
N ASP A 85 12.93 1.95 11.90
CA ASP A 85 12.66 3.01 12.83
C ASP A 85 12.45 4.30 12.03
N THR A 86 11.21 4.70 11.84
CA THR A 86 10.83 5.83 10.99
C THR A 86 11.47 7.15 11.42
N LEU A 87 11.77 7.33 12.72
CA LEU A 87 12.40 8.54 13.25
C LEU A 87 13.90 8.55 12.97
N SER A 88 14.60 7.45 13.26
CA SER A 88 16.06 7.38 13.07
C SER A 88 16.49 6.92 11.68
N ARG A 89 15.54 6.50 10.84
CA ARG A 89 15.71 5.86 9.52
C ARG A 89 16.57 4.59 9.55
N ARG A 90 16.74 3.97 10.73
CA ARG A 90 17.50 2.71 10.88
C ARG A 90 16.64 1.52 10.47
N THR A 91 17.08 0.76 9.47
CA THR A 91 16.37 -0.44 9.00
C THR A 91 16.44 -1.59 10.00
N LYS A 92 15.43 -2.47 9.95
CA LYS A 92 15.25 -3.66 10.80
C LYS A 92 15.44 -4.98 10.03
N ASN A 93 16.12 -4.93 8.88
CA ASN A 93 16.46 -6.08 8.03
C ASN A 93 15.26 -6.89 7.52
N ILE A 94 14.10 -6.27 7.33
CA ILE A 94 12.94 -6.87 6.69
C ILE A 94 12.28 -5.85 5.77
N ALA A 95 11.97 -6.27 4.54
CA ALA A 95 11.22 -5.45 3.62
C ALA A 95 10.56 -6.32 2.54
N TYR A 96 9.39 -5.89 2.09
CA TYR A 96 8.63 -6.47 1.00
C TYR A 96 8.37 -5.39 -0.05
N TYR A 97 8.75 -5.66 -1.30
CA TYR A 97 8.56 -4.74 -2.42
C TYR A 97 7.88 -5.49 -3.55
N ALA A 98 6.86 -4.88 -4.13
CA ALA A 98 6.22 -5.33 -5.36
C ALA A 98 5.93 -4.12 -6.24
N GLU A 99 6.22 -4.25 -7.52
CA GLU A 99 5.92 -3.24 -8.53
C GLU A 99 5.42 -3.95 -9.77
N LYS A 100 4.33 -3.44 -10.36
CA LYS A 100 3.86 -3.93 -11.64
C LYS A 100 4.83 -3.43 -12.72
N PRO A 101 5.43 -4.31 -13.54
CA PRO A 101 6.31 -3.87 -14.61
C PRO A 101 5.56 -2.89 -15.53
N PRO A 102 6.24 -1.84 -16.04
CA PRO A 102 5.65 -1.03 -17.10
C PRO A 102 5.28 -1.97 -18.25
N ALA A 103 4.12 -1.76 -18.86
CA ALA A 103 3.72 -2.52 -20.03
C ALA A 103 4.82 -2.33 -21.09
N THR A 104 5.66 -3.34 -21.27
CA THR A 104 6.68 -3.33 -22.31
C THR A 104 5.93 -3.18 -23.61
N ALA A 105 6.07 -2.01 -24.26
CA ALA A 105 5.60 -1.84 -25.62
C ALA A 105 6.20 -3.01 -26.40
N ALA A 106 5.35 -3.90 -26.92
CA ALA A 106 5.78 -4.97 -27.78
C ALA A 106 6.55 -4.33 -28.92
N THR A 107 7.88 -4.40 -28.87
CA THR A 107 8.74 -4.03 -29.98
C THR A 107 8.40 -5.01 -31.07
N VAL A 108 7.49 -4.61 -31.96
CA VAL A 108 7.27 -5.22 -33.25
C VAL A 108 8.59 -5.12 -34.01
N ALA A 109 9.42 -6.15 -33.90
CA ALA A 109 10.46 -6.40 -34.86
C ALA A 109 9.78 -7.05 -36.07
N ALA A 110 9.58 -6.23 -37.10
CA ALA A 110 9.20 -6.62 -38.45
C ALA A 110 10.36 -7.37 -39.14
#